data_AF-A0AAV9W3U9-F1
#
_entry.id   AF-A0AAV9W3U9-F1
#
_cell.length_a   1.000
_cell.length_b   1.000
_cell.length_c   1.000
_cell.angle_alpha   90.00
_cell.angle_beta   90.00
_cell.angle_gamma   90.00
#
_symmetry.space_group_name_H-M   'P 1'
#
loop_
_entity.id
_entity.type
_entity.pdbx_description
1 polymer ?
#
loop_
_entity_poly.entity_id
_entity_poly.type
_entity_poly.pdbx_seq_one_letter_code
_entity_poly.pdbx_strand_id
1 'polypeptide(L)'
;MLEDESNKDTVQDPVHPSWWPIIYNHTLTNTGSPIKAPRQTSSNSSINFCWLPSEFTVAADGKTKISSYINNLSRPEEKERLYPLIEEIFTAFVPLFNHVLAELVRPDVIKTTAGVSEPDYGPDHGDQFSHVSRLPMKEFKRTWRGIIKTYENGEEIPSGFRGGMEYNGIKPCEGDGDASDGGFGSCNYSEEEEEEEEEEEEEEEEEEEEEEEGEEGEEGEEGEEGEEGEEEEWGIFTHPPGILDHKTCDIRDIGSVIPSNKWLPPTITPQISLHSKTINVIMKITSIFLTPEHPVFPPSDRAPFPGGVDWRCSGRRNERIVATGIYIYSQQNLTETSLPFARHVFPRNNYRPFQKIGETVLKQNRLIVYPNAHFHTQPRLRLKDPSLSGHQKFITFHLCDPSHSIPTTRTVAPQQPHHRADVEEALKEGIWGTLPVEIFELILSHLPEAISVKKAEEYKSVMFRWEWYEFKRE
;
A
#
# COMPACT_ATOMS: atom_id res chain seq x y z
N MET A 1 -15.13 -15.27 -19.18
CA MET A 1 -14.09 -16.30 -19.07
C MET A 1 -14.08 -16.76 -17.64
N LEU A 2 -14.40 -18.04 -17.45
CA LEU A 2 -14.30 -18.74 -16.18
C LEU A 2 -12.83 -18.68 -15.72
N GLU A 3 -12.58 -18.66 -14.41
CA GLU A 3 -11.25 -18.90 -13.87
C GLU A 3 -10.72 -20.19 -14.51
N ASP A 4 -9.66 -20.07 -15.29
CA ASP A 4 -8.94 -21.23 -15.83
C ASP A 4 -8.34 -21.97 -14.63
N GLU A 5 -8.68 -23.24 -14.46
CA GLU A 5 -8.26 -24.08 -13.33
C GLU A 5 -6.73 -24.13 -13.17
N SER A 6 -5.99 -23.78 -14.23
CA SER A 6 -4.52 -23.65 -14.26
C SER A 6 -3.93 -22.65 -13.24
N ASN A 7 -4.71 -21.67 -12.77
CA ASN A 7 -4.20 -20.59 -11.89
C ASN A 7 -4.50 -20.81 -10.40
N LYS A 8 -5.27 -21.85 -10.04
CA LYS A 8 -5.59 -22.15 -8.63
C LYS A 8 -4.37 -22.61 -7.83
N ASP A 9 -3.37 -23.19 -8.51
CA ASP A 9 -2.13 -23.66 -7.88
C ASP A 9 -1.06 -22.55 -7.77
N THR A 10 -1.07 -21.57 -8.67
CA THR A 10 -0.09 -20.47 -8.70
C THR A 10 -0.36 -19.39 -7.66
N VAL A 11 -1.63 -19.05 -7.39
CA VAL A 11 -1.98 -18.00 -6.41
C VAL A 11 -2.90 -18.57 -5.34
N GLN A 12 -2.41 -18.57 -4.10
CA GLN A 12 -3.17 -18.95 -2.93
C GLN A 12 -3.47 -17.71 -2.08
N ASP A 13 -4.74 -17.46 -1.81
CA ASP A 13 -5.16 -16.39 -0.89
C ASP A 13 -5.84 -16.99 0.35
N PRO A 14 -5.08 -17.43 1.38
CA PRO A 14 -5.66 -17.94 2.62
C PRO A 14 -6.65 -16.95 3.26
N VAL A 15 -6.38 -15.66 3.13
CA VAL A 15 -7.26 -14.57 3.57
C VAL A 15 -7.44 -13.61 2.40
N HIS A 16 -8.67 -13.40 1.95
CA HIS A 16 -8.96 -12.43 0.90
C HIS A 16 -10.24 -11.66 1.21
N PRO A 17 -10.23 -10.32 1.13
CA PRO A 17 -11.36 -9.50 1.59
C PRO A 17 -12.63 -9.62 0.73
N SER A 18 -12.49 -10.07 -0.52
CA SER A 18 -13.62 -10.39 -1.41
C SER A 18 -14.37 -11.68 -1.06
N TRP A 19 -13.86 -12.51 -0.16
CA TRP A 19 -14.65 -13.61 0.40
C TRP A 19 -15.62 -13.05 1.45
N TRP A 20 -16.86 -13.55 1.48
CA TRP A 20 -17.88 -13.12 2.43
C TRP A 20 -17.99 -11.58 2.60
N PRO A 21 -18.08 -10.82 1.49
CA PRO A 21 -18.17 -9.37 1.55
C PRO A 21 -19.53 -8.93 2.14
N ILE A 22 -19.68 -7.63 2.37
CA ILE A 22 -21.02 -7.04 2.53
C ILE A 22 -21.73 -7.14 1.19
N ILE A 23 -22.95 -7.69 1.21
CA ILE A 23 -23.89 -7.67 0.09
C ILE A 23 -24.97 -6.65 0.44
N TYR A 24 -24.96 -5.51 -0.24
CA TYR A 24 -25.90 -4.45 0.07
C TYR A 24 -27.36 -4.93 -0.08
N ASN A 25 -28.19 -4.48 0.85
CA ASN A 25 -29.59 -4.84 1.03
C ASN A 25 -29.85 -6.31 1.43
N HIS A 26 -28.80 -7.13 1.62
CA HIS A 26 -28.91 -8.53 2.03
C HIS A 26 -28.15 -8.83 3.33
N THR A 27 -26.88 -8.41 3.44
CA THR A 27 -26.09 -8.59 4.66
C THR A 27 -26.73 -7.82 5.80
N LEU A 28 -26.99 -8.53 6.90
CA LEU A 28 -27.62 -7.99 8.09
C LEU A 28 -26.56 -7.50 9.08
N THR A 29 -26.87 -6.39 9.74
CA THR A 29 -26.16 -5.97 10.95
C THR A 29 -26.58 -6.82 12.14
N ASN A 30 -25.85 -6.74 13.25
CA ASN A 30 -26.18 -7.43 14.49
C ASN A 30 -27.54 -7.04 15.09
N THR A 31 -28.15 -5.94 14.64
CA THR A 31 -29.52 -5.55 15.01
C THR A 31 -30.60 -6.16 14.11
N GLY A 32 -30.20 -6.98 13.12
CA GLY A 32 -31.08 -7.58 12.13
C GLY A 32 -31.45 -6.65 10.96
N SER A 33 -30.92 -5.42 10.92
CA SER A 33 -31.21 -4.48 9.83
C SER A 33 -30.28 -4.69 8.64
N PRO A 34 -30.78 -4.72 7.39
CA PRO A 34 -29.93 -4.88 6.21
C PRO A 34 -29.12 -3.61 5.92
N ILE A 35 -27.84 -3.80 5.60
CA ILE A 35 -26.94 -2.69 5.23
C ILE A 35 -27.39 -2.12 3.88
N LYS A 36 -27.74 -0.83 3.85
CA LYS A 36 -28.24 -0.19 2.61
C LYS A 36 -27.11 0.12 1.64
N ALA A 37 -27.40 -0.07 0.35
CA ALA A 37 -26.51 0.39 -0.71
C ALA A 37 -26.30 1.91 -0.63
N PRO A 38 -25.08 2.42 -0.86
CA PRO A 38 -24.88 3.85 -1.00
C PRO A 38 -25.60 4.35 -2.25
N ARG A 39 -25.97 5.65 -2.25
CA ARG A 39 -26.44 6.28 -3.49
C ARG A 39 -25.30 6.25 -4.51
N GLN A 40 -25.58 5.75 -5.71
CA GLN A 40 -24.58 5.73 -6.77
C GLN A 40 -24.30 7.16 -7.21
N THR A 41 -23.14 7.67 -6.79
CA THR A 41 -22.68 9.04 -7.05
C THR A 41 -21.52 9.08 -8.05
N SER A 42 -20.91 7.93 -8.34
CA SER A 42 -19.80 7.77 -9.29
C SER A 42 -19.68 6.33 -9.74
N SER A 43 -19.05 6.09 -10.90
CA SER A 43 -18.70 4.75 -11.42
C SER A 43 -17.81 3.94 -10.48
N ASN A 44 -17.02 4.61 -9.63
CA ASN A 44 -16.08 3.97 -8.70
C ASN A 44 -16.72 3.55 -7.37
N SER A 45 -18.04 3.65 -7.23
CA SER A 45 -18.79 3.12 -6.10
C SER A 45 -19.61 1.91 -6.55
N SER A 46 -19.57 0.83 -5.80
CA SER A 46 -20.45 -0.32 -5.98
C SER A 46 -21.78 -0.12 -5.23
N ILE A 47 -22.88 -0.53 -5.86
CA ILE A 47 -24.19 -0.66 -5.19
C ILE A 47 -24.48 -2.10 -4.76
N ASN A 48 -23.56 -3.03 -5.06
CA ASN A 48 -23.77 -4.47 -4.88
C ASN A 48 -22.96 -5.04 -3.71
N PHE A 49 -21.63 -4.81 -3.69
CA PHE A 49 -20.74 -5.35 -2.65
C PHE A 49 -19.79 -4.31 -2.08
N CYS A 50 -19.28 -4.57 -0.87
CA CYS A 50 -18.21 -3.82 -0.21
C CYS A 50 -17.37 -4.79 0.62
N TRP A 51 -16.06 -4.62 0.68
CA TRP A 51 -15.25 -5.38 1.64
C TRP A 51 -15.62 -5.03 3.08
N LEU A 52 -15.48 -6.02 3.96
CA LEU A 52 -15.84 -5.90 5.37
C LEU A 52 -14.57 -5.69 6.22
N PRO A 53 -14.27 -4.45 6.66
CA PRO A 53 -13.12 -4.15 7.48
C PRO A 53 -13.26 -4.68 8.90
N SER A 54 -12.12 -4.91 9.53
CA SER A 54 -11.98 -5.32 10.92
C SER A 54 -11.47 -4.15 11.76
N GLU A 55 -11.84 -4.11 13.04
CA GLU A 55 -11.44 -3.03 13.93
C GLU A 55 -10.16 -3.38 14.67
N PHE A 56 -9.19 -2.46 14.63
CA PHE A 56 -7.92 -2.55 15.35
C PHE A 56 -7.86 -1.37 16.31
N THR A 57 -7.57 -1.60 17.58
CA THR A 57 -7.25 -0.52 18.53
C THR A 57 -5.76 -0.33 18.58
N VAL A 58 -5.32 0.91 18.38
CA VAL A 58 -3.92 1.34 18.54
C VAL A 58 -3.83 2.05 19.88
N ALA A 59 -2.99 1.54 20.78
CA ALA A 59 -2.74 2.15 22.08
C ALA A 59 -1.90 3.45 21.94
N ALA A 60 -1.68 4.14 23.06
CA ALA A 60 -0.85 5.34 23.08
C ALA A 60 0.62 5.05 22.76
N ASP A 61 1.11 3.85 23.07
CA ASP A 61 2.47 3.37 22.78
C ASP A 61 2.59 2.71 21.39
N GLY A 62 1.57 2.84 20.54
CA GLY A 62 1.54 2.28 19.19
C GLY A 62 1.16 0.80 19.13
N LYS A 63 1.14 0.07 20.26
CA LYS A 63 0.77 -1.35 20.27
C LYS A 63 -0.65 -1.55 19.81
N THR A 64 -0.85 -2.57 18.98
CA THR A 64 -2.16 -2.81 18.37
C THR A 64 -2.85 -4.04 18.92
N LYS A 65 -4.18 -3.98 18.96
CA LYS A 65 -5.06 -5.08 19.34
C LYS A 65 -6.22 -5.21 18.38
N ILE A 66 -6.48 -6.43 17.93
CA ILE A 66 -7.62 -6.72 17.06
C ILE A 66 -8.88 -6.75 17.93
N SER A 67 -9.78 -5.80 17.69
CA SER A 67 -10.95 -5.52 18.52
C SER A 67 -12.26 -6.17 18.02
N SER A 68 -12.24 -6.71 16.80
CA SER A 68 -13.34 -7.50 16.20
C SER A 68 -12.74 -8.65 15.37
N TYR A 69 -13.54 -9.54 14.77
CA TYR A 69 -12.95 -10.63 13.99
C TYR A 69 -12.35 -10.14 12.66
N ILE A 70 -11.28 -10.77 12.18
CA ILE A 70 -10.78 -10.59 10.81
C ILE A 70 -11.67 -11.38 9.86
N ASN A 71 -12.17 -10.74 8.80
CA ASN A 71 -12.94 -11.46 7.78
C ASN A 71 -12.11 -12.64 7.23
N ASN A 72 -12.75 -13.81 7.11
CA ASN A 72 -12.11 -15.12 6.83
C ASN A 72 -11.32 -15.78 7.97
N LEU A 73 -11.09 -15.13 9.10
CA LEU A 73 -10.39 -15.69 10.26
C LEU A 73 -11.22 -15.48 11.54
N SER A 74 -12.40 -16.09 11.60
CA SER A 74 -13.37 -15.85 12.68
C SER A 74 -13.36 -16.89 13.80
N ARG A 75 -12.68 -18.04 13.62
CA ARG A 75 -12.74 -19.14 14.58
C ARG A 75 -11.95 -18.84 15.87
N PRO A 76 -12.39 -19.37 17.03
CA PRO A 76 -11.66 -19.18 18.27
C PRO A 76 -10.20 -19.65 18.21
N GLU A 77 -9.90 -20.81 17.62
CA GLU A 77 -8.51 -21.31 17.58
C GLU A 77 -7.61 -20.48 16.65
N GLU A 78 -8.18 -19.97 15.55
CA GLU A 78 -7.50 -19.05 14.63
C GLU A 78 -7.18 -17.74 15.32
N LYS A 79 -8.12 -17.19 16.09
CA LYS A 79 -7.95 -15.98 16.89
C LYS A 79 -6.81 -16.14 17.89
N GLU A 80 -6.83 -17.21 18.66
CA GLU A 80 -5.82 -17.46 19.69
C GLU A 80 -4.40 -17.57 19.13
N ARG A 81 -4.24 -18.19 17.95
CA ARG A 81 -2.93 -18.47 17.36
C ARG A 81 -2.42 -17.37 16.43
N LEU A 82 -3.29 -16.79 15.60
CA LEU A 82 -2.87 -15.89 14.52
C LEU A 82 -2.96 -14.42 14.91
N TYR A 83 -3.93 -14.03 15.75
CA TYR A 83 -4.13 -12.60 16.03
C TYR A 83 -2.93 -11.98 16.76
N PRO A 84 -2.27 -12.63 17.75
CA PRO A 84 -1.08 -12.06 18.37
C PRO A 84 0.02 -11.72 17.35
N LEU A 85 0.25 -12.59 16.36
CA LEU A 85 1.24 -12.38 15.31
C LEU A 85 0.82 -11.25 14.36
N ILE A 86 -0.45 -11.19 13.99
CA ILE A 86 -0.98 -10.15 13.11
C ILE A 86 -0.94 -8.78 13.81
N GLU A 87 -1.23 -8.73 15.10
CA GLU A 87 -1.09 -7.53 15.95
C GLU A 87 0.35 -7.05 16.02
N GLU A 88 1.31 -7.95 16.18
CA GLU A 88 2.73 -7.61 16.20
C GLU A 88 3.18 -7.03 14.85
N ILE A 89 2.84 -7.72 13.75
CA ILE A 89 3.16 -7.24 12.39
C ILE A 89 2.49 -5.88 12.14
N PHE A 90 1.19 -5.74 12.45
CA PHE A 90 0.47 -4.49 12.21
C PHE A 90 0.99 -3.34 13.10
N THR A 91 1.49 -3.63 14.30
CA THR A 91 2.16 -2.63 15.15
C THR A 91 3.36 -2.00 14.43
N ALA A 92 4.17 -2.80 13.73
CA ALA A 92 5.29 -2.28 12.93
C ALA A 92 4.83 -1.39 11.74
N PHE A 93 3.59 -1.55 11.27
CA PHE A 93 3.03 -0.69 10.22
C PHE A 93 2.53 0.66 10.73
N VAL A 94 2.26 0.83 12.03
CA VAL A 94 1.63 2.05 12.56
C VAL A 94 2.43 3.32 12.24
N PRO A 95 3.76 3.38 12.47
CA PRO A 95 4.54 4.58 12.13
C PRO A 95 4.53 4.88 10.63
N LEU A 96 4.61 3.85 9.79
CA LEU A 96 4.59 3.98 8.33
C LEU A 96 3.23 4.48 7.82
N PHE A 97 2.13 4.04 8.43
CA PHE A 97 0.82 4.59 8.12
C PHE A 97 0.68 6.04 8.59
N ASN A 98 1.15 6.40 9.79
CA ASN A 98 1.17 7.80 10.25
C ASN A 98 1.98 8.68 9.28
N HIS A 99 3.11 8.20 8.76
CA HIS A 99 3.89 8.90 7.75
C HIS A 99 3.08 9.20 6.49
N VAL A 100 2.41 8.19 5.93
CA VAL A 100 1.56 8.36 4.75
C VAL A 100 0.36 9.28 5.04
N LEU A 101 -0.25 9.19 6.21
CA LEU A 101 -1.36 10.08 6.58
C LEU A 101 -0.89 11.53 6.75
N ALA A 102 0.29 11.74 7.35
CA ALA A 102 0.90 13.06 7.47
C ALA A 102 1.17 13.67 6.08
N GLU A 103 1.71 12.87 5.15
CA GLU A 103 1.90 13.26 3.76
C GLU A 103 0.58 13.68 3.10
N LEU A 104 -0.48 12.88 3.26
CA LEU A 104 -1.79 13.15 2.68
C LEU A 104 -2.47 14.39 3.24
N VAL A 105 -2.15 14.83 4.47
CA VAL A 105 -2.73 16.04 5.08
C VAL A 105 -1.99 17.31 4.63
N ARG A 106 -0.79 17.20 4.07
CA ARG A 106 0.01 18.36 3.67
C ARG A 106 -0.73 19.25 2.65
N PRO A 107 -0.73 20.58 2.84
CA PRO A 107 -1.44 21.51 1.96
C PRO A 107 -1.00 21.46 0.48
N ASP A 108 0.26 21.11 0.21
CA ASP A 108 0.84 21.13 -1.14
C ASP A 108 0.48 19.91 -1.96
N VAL A 109 0.20 18.77 -1.30
CA VAL A 109 -0.19 17.51 -1.95
C VAL A 109 -1.61 17.62 -2.53
N ILE A 110 -2.45 18.55 -2.05
CA ILE A 110 -3.88 18.60 -2.35
C ILE A 110 -4.30 19.79 -3.27
N LYS A 111 -3.45 20.77 -3.57
CA LYS A 111 -3.90 22.04 -4.20
C LYS A 111 -3.93 22.04 -5.74
N THR A 112 -5.07 21.64 -6.31
CA THR A 112 -5.79 22.10 -7.53
C THR A 112 -5.07 22.54 -8.84
N THR A 113 -5.36 21.79 -9.90
CA THR A 113 -5.82 22.17 -11.27
C THR A 113 -5.36 23.51 -11.91
N ALA A 114 -4.40 23.41 -12.84
CA ALA A 114 -4.48 24.07 -14.14
C ALA A 114 -3.74 23.19 -15.15
N GLY A 115 -4.37 22.92 -16.30
CA GLY A 115 -3.83 22.01 -17.30
C GLY A 115 -2.43 22.39 -17.72
N VAL A 116 -1.48 21.46 -17.56
CA VAL A 116 -0.20 21.54 -18.25
C VAL A 116 -0.52 21.45 -19.74
N SER A 117 -0.38 22.58 -20.43
CA SER A 117 -0.17 22.56 -21.87
C SER A 117 1.02 21.65 -22.11
N GLU A 118 0.84 20.55 -22.85
CA GLU A 118 1.96 19.92 -23.54
C GLU A 118 2.71 21.06 -24.26
N PRO A 119 4.02 21.24 -24.04
CA PRO A 119 4.81 21.96 -25.03
C PRO A 119 4.67 21.13 -26.31
N ASP A 120 4.11 21.76 -27.34
CA ASP A 120 4.28 21.29 -28.70
C ASP A 120 5.76 20.90 -28.88
N TYR A 121 5.97 19.72 -29.46
CA TYR A 121 7.27 19.16 -29.82
C TYR A 121 8.30 20.24 -30.17
N GLY A 122 9.26 20.44 -29.27
CA GLY A 122 10.48 21.22 -29.48
C GLY A 122 11.57 20.60 -28.63
N PRO A 123 12.75 20.25 -29.18
CA PRO A 123 13.76 19.44 -28.49
C PRO A 123 14.55 20.18 -27.39
N ASP A 124 14.02 21.26 -26.80
CA ASP A 124 14.81 22.17 -25.95
C ASP A 124 14.07 22.79 -24.75
N HIS A 125 12.95 22.22 -24.32
CA HIS A 125 12.26 22.68 -23.11
C HIS A 125 12.14 21.53 -22.10
N GLY A 126 13.06 21.57 -21.13
CA GLY A 126 13.10 20.66 -20.00
C GLY A 126 11.79 20.63 -19.20
N ASP A 127 11.61 19.52 -18.51
CA ASP A 127 10.50 19.16 -17.63
C ASP A 127 10.29 20.20 -16.51
N GLN A 128 9.67 21.36 -16.83
CA GLN A 128 9.55 22.51 -15.92
C GLN A 128 8.42 22.40 -14.89
N PHE A 129 7.68 21.28 -14.83
CA PHE A 129 6.48 21.15 -13.98
C PHE A 129 6.56 20.05 -12.90
N SER A 130 7.71 19.40 -12.74
CA SER A 130 8.05 18.68 -11.52
C SER A 130 9.24 19.37 -10.87
N HIS A 131 9.02 20.08 -9.78
CA HIS A 131 10.11 20.55 -8.94
C HIS A 131 10.71 19.32 -8.24
N VAL A 132 11.70 18.69 -8.89
CA VAL A 132 12.54 17.69 -8.24
C VAL A 132 13.59 18.46 -7.45
N SER A 133 13.49 18.41 -6.13
CA SER A 133 14.47 19.02 -5.24
C SER A 133 15.40 17.93 -4.71
N ARG A 134 16.70 18.06 -4.96
CA ARG A 134 17.71 17.19 -4.34
C ARG A 134 17.97 17.67 -2.92
N LEU A 135 17.73 16.81 -1.94
CA LEU A 135 18.07 17.06 -0.54
C LEU A 135 19.11 16.06 -0.05
N PRO A 136 20.06 16.46 0.81
CA PRO A 136 20.85 15.51 1.57
C PRO A 136 19.95 14.59 2.41
N MET A 137 20.28 13.30 2.51
CA MET A 137 19.47 12.31 3.24
C MET A 137 19.22 12.73 4.70
N LYS A 138 20.25 13.22 5.40
CA LYS A 138 20.13 13.74 6.78
C LYS A 138 19.08 14.87 6.89
N GLU A 139 19.07 15.80 5.94
CA GLU A 139 18.08 16.88 5.90
C GLU A 139 16.67 16.35 5.62
N PHE A 140 16.54 15.35 4.74
CA PHE A 140 15.26 14.70 4.44
C PHE A 140 14.69 13.95 5.64
N LYS A 141 15.47 13.07 6.27
CA LYS A 141 15.10 12.33 7.49
C LYS A 141 14.65 13.32 8.58
N ARG A 142 15.47 14.33 8.87
CA ARG A 142 15.17 15.38 9.87
C ARG A 142 13.86 16.10 9.59
N THR A 143 13.63 16.50 8.34
CA THR A 143 12.41 17.23 7.95
C THR A 143 11.18 16.35 8.13
N TRP A 144 11.24 15.06 7.75
CA TRP A 144 10.15 14.12 7.96
C TRP A 144 9.87 13.85 9.44
N ARG A 145 10.89 13.67 10.28
CA ARG A 145 10.70 13.54 11.74
C ARG A 145 9.90 14.71 12.31
N GLY A 146 10.21 15.95 11.90
CA GLY A 146 9.47 17.15 12.29
C GLY A 146 8.01 17.16 11.82
N ILE A 147 7.77 16.78 10.55
CA ILE A 147 6.41 16.70 9.98
C ILE A 147 5.56 15.66 10.71
N ILE A 148 6.11 14.47 10.96
CA ILE A 148 5.41 13.38 11.65
C ILE A 148 5.07 13.80 13.08
N LYS A 149 6.03 14.37 13.81
CA LYS A 149 5.79 14.89 15.17
C LYS A 149 4.68 15.95 15.21
N THR A 150 4.70 16.88 14.26
CA THR A 150 3.64 17.91 14.10
C THR A 150 2.28 17.26 13.85
N TYR A 151 2.23 16.25 12.97
CA TYR A 151 1.01 15.50 12.66
C TYR A 151 0.49 14.72 13.88
N GLU A 152 1.37 14.02 14.60
CA GLU A 152 1.01 13.21 15.76
C GLU A 152 0.49 14.06 16.93
N ASN A 153 0.99 15.29 17.07
CA ASN A 153 0.49 16.29 18.00
C ASN A 153 -0.87 16.90 17.59
N GLY A 154 -1.35 16.62 16.38
CA GLY A 154 -2.59 17.18 15.84
C GLY A 154 -2.49 18.66 15.41
N GLU A 155 -1.27 19.14 15.20
CA GLU A 155 -0.96 20.51 14.77
C GLU A 155 -1.11 20.64 13.24
N GLU A 156 -1.24 21.88 12.74
CA GLU A 156 -1.31 22.12 11.30
C GLU A 156 0.07 21.95 10.65
N ILE A 157 0.17 21.09 9.64
CA ILE A 157 1.42 20.86 8.92
C ILE A 157 1.69 22.05 7.98
N PRO A 158 2.88 22.68 8.05
CA PRO A 158 3.22 23.81 7.19
C PRO A 158 3.30 23.41 5.71
N SER A 159 3.03 24.38 4.82
CA SER A 159 3.22 24.23 3.38
C SER A 159 4.70 24.25 2.98
N GLY A 160 5.03 23.56 1.89
CA GLY A 160 6.37 23.29 1.38
C GLY A 160 7.08 22.20 2.17
N PHE A 161 7.90 21.36 1.52
CA PHE A 161 8.67 20.34 2.25
C PHE A 161 9.64 21.01 3.23
N ARG A 162 10.26 22.12 2.82
CA ARG A 162 11.13 22.99 3.64
C ARG A 162 10.38 24.09 4.41
N GLY A 163 9.05 24.03 4.57
CA GLY A 163 8.30 25.04 5.34
C GLY A 163 8.19 26.42 4.68
N GLY A 164 8.05 26.49 3.35
CA GLY A 164 7.80 27.75 2.64
C GLY A 164 9.02 28.60 2.32
N MET A 165 10.24 28.05 2.37
CA MET A 165 11.37 28.67 1.66
C MET A 165 11.07 28.66 0.16
N GLU A 166 10.59 29.79 -0.36
CA GLU A 166 10.67 30.08 -1.78
C GLU A 166 12.10 29.79 -2.23
N TYR A 167 12.24 29.03 -3.32
CA TYR A 167 13.49 28.96 -4.07
C TYR A 167 13.73 30.39 -4.56
N ASN A 168 14.41 31.20 -3.75
CA ASN A 168 14.99 32.44 -4.24
C ASN A 168 15.96 31.98 -5.32
N GLY A 169 15.49 32.11 -6.57
CA GLY A 169 16.23 31.71 -7.74
C GLY A 169 17.66 32.20 -7.59
N ILE A 170 18.59 31.35 -8.01
CA ILE A 170 19.97 31.73 -8.24
C ILE A 170 19.92 33.05 -9.00
N LYS A 171 20.10 34.17 -8.29
CA LYS A 171 20.39 35.44 -8.93
C LYS A 171 21.72 35.19 -9.61
N PRO A 172 21.86 35.46 -10.92
CA PRO A 172 23.17 35.43 -11.53
C PRO A 172 24.04 36.37 -10.72
N CYS A 173 25.19 35.87 -10.30
CA CYS A 173 26.14 36.58 -9.47
C CYS A 173 26.59 37.83 -10.24
N GLU A 174 25.94 38.97 -10.00
CA GLU A 174 26.52 40.26 -10.29
C GLU A 174 27.07 40.80 -8.97
N GLY A 175 28.38 41.07 -9.01
CA GLY A 175 29.20 41.28 -7.84
C GLY A 175 28.95 42.59 -7.08
N ASP A 176 29.71 42.64 -5.98
CA ASP A 176 30.12 43.80 -5.18
C ASP A 176 29.02 44.53 -4.39
N GLY A 177 28.98 44.27 -3.08
CA GLY A 177 28.29 45.12 -2.12
C GLY A 177 28.13 44.51 -0.74
N ASP A 178 28.91 45.05 0.19
CA ASP A 178 29.05 44.69 1.61
C ASP A 178 27.78 44.96 2.48
N ALA A 179 27.80 44.38 3.68
CA ALA A 179 27.03 44.73 4.90
C ALA A 179 25.68 44.01 5.22
N SER A 180 25.84 43.03 6.14
CA SER A 180 25.23 42.98 7.48
C SER A 180 23.75 42.62 7.69
N ASP A 181 23.61 41.53 8.46
CA ASP A 181 22.66 41.26 9.56
C ASP A 181 21.23 40.83 9.19
N GLY A 182 20.87 39.61 9.61
CA GLY A 182 19.57 38.99 9.32
C GLY A 182 19.42 37.56 9.84
N GLY A 183 19.49 37.40 11.17
CA GLY A 183 18.97 36.31 12.02
C GLY A 183 18.66 34.93 11.42
N PHE A 184 19.51 33.95 11.76
CA PHE A 184 19.17 32.52 11.73
C PHE A 184 18.14 32.19 12.82
N GLY A 185 16.95 31.73 12.41
CA GLY A 185 16.05 30.99 13.30
C GLY A 185 16.52 29.54 13.41
N SER A 186 17.48 29.29 14.30
CA SER A 186 17.90 27.94 14.68
C SER A 186 16.83 27.31 15.57
N CYS A 187 16.26 26.19 15.12
CA CYS A 187 15.53 25.28 15.98
C CYS A 187 16.59 24.54 16.81
N ASN A 188 16.78 24.92 18.08
CA ASN A 188 17.73 24.25 18.97
C ASN A 188 17.18 22.86 19.35
N TYR A 189 17.77 21.82 18.79
CA TYR A 189 17.80 20.47 19.35
C TYR A 189 19.14 20.28 20.08
N SER A 190 19.15 19.51 21.17
CA SER A 190 20.34 19.33 22.03
C SER A 190 21.37 18.44 21.35
N GLU A 191 22.66 18.78 21.51
CA GLU A 191 23.82 18.02 21.01
C GLU A 191 23.79 16.54 21.42
N GLU A 192 23.16 16.20 22.55
CA GLU A 192 22.98 14.81 23.02
C GLU A 192 22.11 13.95 22.08
N GLU A 193 21.15 14.54 21.36
CA GLU A 193 20.36 13.79 20.37
C GLU A 193 21.10 13.66 19.02
N GLU A 194 22.16 14.44 18.78
CA GLU A 194 23.00 14.30 17.58
C GLU A 194 24.00 13.15 17.73
N GLU A 195 24.47 12.86 18.94
CA GLU A 195 25.40 11.75 19.22
C GLU A 195 24.68 10.38 19.13
N GLU A 196 23.44 10.25 19.67
CA GLU A 196 22.64 9.02 19.53
C GLU A 196 22.29 8.72 18.05
N GLU A 197 22.17 9.75 17.21
CA GLU A 197 21.89 9.61 15.77
C GLU A 197 23.11 9.17 14.94
N GLU A 198 24.33 9.51 15.37
CA GLU A 198 25.56 9.03 14.70
C GLU A 198 25.79 7.54 15.01
N GLU A 199 25.46 7.09 16.23
CA GLU A 199 25.55 5.67 16.60
C GLU A 199 24.54 4.79 15.82
N GLU A 200 23.29 5.25 15.62
CA GLU A 200 22.30 4.48 14.83
C GLU A 200 22.65 4.40 13.32
N GLU A 201 23.27 5.43 12.74
CA GLU A 201 23.69 5.39 11.33
C GLU A 201 24.94 4.51 11.11
N GLU A 202 25.87 4.46 12.07
CA GLU A 202 27.01 3.53 12.03
C GLU A 202 26.53 2.07 12.15
N GLU A 203 25.53 1.77 13.00
CA GLU A 203 24.96 0.42 13.12
C GLU A 203 24.22 -0.04 11.84
N GLU A 204 23.48 0.85 11.15
CA GLU A 204 22.81 0.51 9.88
C GLU A 204 23.80 0.25 8.73
N GLU A 205 24.93 0.99 8.67
CA GLU A 205 25.95 0.78 7.64
C GLU A 205 26.79 -0.50 7.88
N GLU A 206 27.09 -0.83 9.15
CA GLU A 206 27.76 -2.09 9.49
C GLU A 206 26.90 -3.33 9.18
N GLU A 207 25.56 -3.27 9.38
CA GLU A 207 24.65 -4.36 8.99
C GLU A 207 24.56 -4.57 7.46
N GLU A 208 24.64 -3.50 6.65
CA GLU A 208 24.66 -3.61 5.18
C GLU A 208 25.98 -4.21 4.66
N GLU A 209 27.12 -3.91 5.28
CA GLU A 209 28.42 -4.49 4.91
C GLU A 209 28.55 -5.98 5.31
N GLU A 210 28.00 -6.40 6.46
CA GLU A 210 28.00 -7.82 6.87
C GLU A 210 27.13 -8.71 5.97
N GLU A 211 26.07 -8.17 5.33
CA GLU A 211 25.27 -8.90 4.34
C GLU A 211 26.03 -9.11 3.00
N GLU A 212 26.99 -8.24 2.64
CA GLU A 212 27.79 -8.38 1.41
C GLU A 212 28.96 -9.36 1.56
N GLU A 213 29.55 -9.51 2.75
CA GLU A 213 30.67 -10.46 2.99
C GLU A 213 30.23 -11.95 3.11
N GLY A 214 28.92 -12.23 3.04
CA GLY A 214 28.35 -13.58 3.17
C GLY A 214 28.39 -14.46 1.91
N GLU A 215 28.83 -13.95 0.75
CA GLU A 215 28.88 -14.69 -0.52
C GLU A 215 30.32 -14.91 -1.04
N GLU A 216 31.15 -15.70 -0.34
CA GLU A 216 32.38 -16.26 -0.94
C GLU A 216 32.48 -17.81 -0.84
N GLY A 217 32.72 -18.42 -2.00
CA GLY A 217 33.11 -19.83 -2.24
C GLY A 217 32.48 -20.37 -3.54
N GLU A 218 33.18 -20.92 -4.53
CA GLU A 218 34.56 -21.44 -4.68
C GLU A 218 35.02 -21.29 -6.15
N GLU A 219 36.35 -21.29 -6.33
CA GLU A 219 37.10 -21.22 -7.59
C GLU A 219 36.92 -22.43 -8.53
N GLY A 220 37.12 -22.20 -9.83
CA GLY A 220 37.38 -23.23 -10.86
C GLY A 220 37.94 -22.62 -12.15
N GLU A 221 39.19 -22.97 -12.48
CA GLU A 221 40.01 -22.42 -13.57
C GLU A 221 39.74 -22.98 -14.99
N GLU A 222 40.26 -22.23 -15.98
CA GLU A 222 40.84 -22.58 -17.30
C GLU A 222 40.07 -22.40 -18.65
N GLY A 223 40.63 -21.50 -19.48
CA GLY A 223 40.78 -21.52 -20.97
C GLY A 223 39.55 -21.19 -21.83
N GLU A 224 39.56 -20.46 -22.96
CA GLU A 224 40.57 -19.97 -23.91
C GLU A 224 39.93 -18.85 -24.79
N GLU A 225 40.77 -18.23 -25.62
CA GLU A 225 40.68 -16.97 -26.37
C GLU A 225 39.55 -16.77 -27.42
N GLY A 226 39.13 -15.49 -27.56
CA GLY A 226 39.02 -14.79 -28.86
C GLY A 226 37.65 -14.62 -29.54
N GLU A 227 37.12 -13.39 -29.58
CA GLU A 227 36.90 -12.60 -30.81
C GLU A 227 36.29 -11.21 -30.49
N GLU A 228 36.89 -10.17 -31.06
CA GLU A 228 36.57 -8.74 -30.90
C GLU A 228 35.33 -8.33 -31.72
N GLY A 229 34.54 -7.37 -31.21
CA GLY A 229 33.44 -6.76 -31.96
C GLY A 229 32.63 -5.68 -31.22
N GLU A 230 33.27 -4.53 -30.99
CA GLU A 230 32.71 -3.16 -30.92
C GLU A 230 31.45 -2.91 -30.04
N GLU A 231 31.66 -2.58 -28.76
CA GLU A 231 30.69 -1.88 -27.91
C GLU A 231 30.92 -0.36 -27.95
N GLU A 232 29.85 0.40 -28.21
CA GLU A 232 29.83 1.86 -28.22
C GLU A 232 30.08 2.45 -26.82
N GLU A 233 31.16 3.21 -26.72
CA GLU A 233 31.67 3.93 -25.54
C GLU A 233 30.69 5.03 -25.07
N TRP A 234 29.86 4.75 -24.06
CA TRP A 234 29.22 5.80 -23.26
C TRP A 234 30.23 6.32 -22.23
N GLY A 235 30.81 7.48 -22.53
CA GLY A 235 31.82 8.14 -21.71
C GLY A 235 31.44 8.25 -20.22
N ILE A 236 32.20 7.54 -19.40
CA ILE A 236 32.20 7.64 -17.94
C ILE A 236 32.82 9.00 -17.57
N PHE A 237 32.00 9.95 -17.14
CA PHE A 237 32.48 11.11 -16.40
C PHE A 237 32.93 10.63 -15.01
N THR A 238 34.22 10.33 -14.88
CA THR A 238 34.86 10.13 -13.58
C THR A 238 34.94 11.48 -12.87
N HIS A 239 34.18 11.64 -11.79
CA HIS A 239 34.35 12.76 -10.86
C HIS A 239 35.67 12.59 -10.09
N PRO A 240 36.41 13.68 -9.79
CA PRO A 240 37.67 13.60 -9.05
C PRO A 240 37.45 13.15 -7.59
N PRO A 241 38.41 12.44 -6.97
CA PRO A 241 38.26 11.88 -5.63
C PRO A 241 38.40 13.00 -4.57
N GLY A 242 37.38 13.17 -3.72
CA GLY A 242 37.48 14.04 -2.55
C GLY A 242 36.22 14.80 -2.13
N ILE A 243 35.02 14.26 -2.33
CA ILE A 243 33.79 14.83 -1.75
C ILE A 243 33.07 13.68 -1.05
N LEU A 244 32.85 13.82 0.26
CA LEU A 244 32.02 12.95 1.09
C LEU A 244 30.76 12.56 0.32
N ASP A 245 30.47 11.27 0.26
CA ASP A 245 29.36 10.69 -0.47
C ASP A 245 28.04 11.02 0.24
N HIS A 246 27.60 12.27 0.15
CA HIS A 246 26.32 12.70 0.67
C HIS A 246 25.24 12.07 -0.22
N LYS A 247 24.76 10.87 0.13
CA LYS A 247 23.56 10.28 -0.48
C LYS A 247 22.44 11.34 -0.48
N THR A 248 22.08 11.86 -1.65
CA THR A 248 20.98 12.82 -1.80
C THR A 248 19.70 12.10 -2.22
N CYS A 249 18.56 12.48 -1.67
CA CYS A 249 17.25 12.01 -2.10
C CYS A 249 16.57 13.01 -3.06
N ASP A 250 15.91 12.49 -4.08
CA ASP A 250 15.06 13.26 -4.96
C ASP A 250 13.66 13.42 -4.32
N ILE A 251 13.33 14.64 -3.88
CA ILE A 251 11.97 14.98 -3.48
C ILE A 251 11.20 15.42 -4.71
N ARG A 252 10.20 14.64 -5.07
CA ARG A 252 9.28 15.00 -6.16
C ARG A 252 8.10 15.77 -5.55
N ASP A 253 7.85 16.99 -6.03
CA ASP A 253 6.59 17.66 -5.77
C ASP A 253 5.44 16.83 -6.36
N ILE A 254 4.61 16.26 -5.48
CA ILE A 254 3.61 15.23 -5.80
C ILE A 254 2.41 15.83 -6.54
N GLY A 255 2.34 17.15 -6.74
CA GLY A 255 1.48 17.84 -7.71
C GLY A 255 -0.03 17.56 -7.62
N SER A 256 -0.83 18.40 -8.26
CA SER A 256 -2.28 18.42 -8.05
C SER A 256 -3.04 17.37 -8.87
N VAL A 257 -3.93 16.61 -8.21
CA VAL A 257 -4.82 15.63 -8.87
C VAL A 257 -6.02 16.34 -9.50
N ILE A 258 -6.45 15.89 -10.69
CA ILE A 258 -7.64 16.44 -11.35
C ILE A 258 -8.89 15.66 -10.89
N PRO A 259 -9.92 16.37 -10.37
CA PRO A 259 -11.12 15.75 -9.87
C PRO A 259 -12.19 15.72 -10.97
N SER A 260 -12.56 14.54 -11.44
CA SER A 260 -13.94 14.40 -11.94
C SER A 260 -14.50 13.00 -11.75
N ASN A 261 -13.70 11.94 -11.83
CA ASN A 261 -14.21 10.56 -11.73
C ASN A 261 -13.31 9.59 -10.93
N LYS A 262 -12.50 10.07 -9.97
CA LYS A 262 -11.53 9.24 -9.25
C LYS A 262 -11.81 9.14 -7.76
N TRP A 263 -11.44 8.00 -7.18
CA TRP A 263 -11.33 7.89 -5.74
C TRP A 263 -10.15 8.78 -5.32
N LEU A 264 -10.45 9.81 -4.54
CA LEU A 264 -9.45 10.61 -3.85
C LEU A 264 -9.49 10.19 -2.38
N PRO A 265 -8.35 10.17 -1.69
CA PRO A 265 -8.37 10.14 -0.24
C PRO A 265 -9.29 11.28 0.22
N PRO A 266 -10.23 11.01 1.13
CA PRO A 266 -11.07 12.05 1.70
C PRO A 266 -10.20 13.08 2.42
N THR A 267 -10.75 14.24 2.75
CA THR A 267 -10.03 15.22 3.56
C THR A 267 -9.70 14.61 4.92
N ILE A 268 -8.47 14.12 5.06
CA ILE A 268 -7.89 13.66 6.32
C ILE A 268 -7.59 14.93 7.11
N THR A 269 -8.00 14.98 8.37
CA THR A 269 -7.68 16.12 9.24
C THR A 269 -6.38 15.85 9.99
N PRO A 270 -5.61 16.89 10.39
CA PRO A 270 -4.38 16.71 11.16
C PRO A 270 -4.59 15.97 12.49
N GLN A 271 -5.81 16.03 13.03
CA GLN A 271 -6.15 15.37 14.29
C GLN A 271 -6.26 13.84 14.19
N ILE A 272 -5.91 13.25 13.03
CA ILE A 272 -6.08 11.82 12.77
C ILE A 272 -4.80 10.98 12.97
N SER A 273 -4.01 11.27 14.00
CA SER A 273 -3.02 10.29 14.49
C SER A 273 -3.69 8.94 14.75
N LEU A 274 -3.05 7.82 14.37
CA LEU A 274 -3.60 6.49 14.64
C LEU A 274 -3.59 6.13 16.14
N HIS A 275 -2.69 6.74 16.91
CA HIS A 275 -2.53 6.46 18.34
C HIS A 275 -3.79 6.73 19.14
N SER A 276 -4.05 5.88 20.12
CA SER A 276 -5.23 5.95 21.01
C SER A 276 -6.58 5.90 20.28
N LYS A 277 -6.67 5.20 19.14
CA LYS A 277 -7.89 5.09 18.34
C LYS A 277 -8.22 3.67 17.93
N THR A 278 -9.49 3.48 17.62
CA THR A 278 -9.97 2.32 16.86
C THR A 278 -10.01 2.68 15.39
N ILE A 279 -9.30 1.91 14.57
CA ILE A 279 -9.22 2.08 13.12
C ILE A 279 -9.78 0.86 12.40
N ASN A 280 -10.16 1.07 11.14
CA ASN A 280 -10.73 0.06 10.27
C ASN A 280 -9.67 -0.44 9.31
N VAL A 281 -9.40 -1.74 9.34
CA VAL A 281 -8.34 -2.38 8.56
C VAL A 281 -8.93 -3.55 7.77
N ILE A 282 -8.64 -3.59 6.48
CA ILE A 282 -8.94 -4.74 5.62
C ILE A 282 -7.64 -5.51 5.42
N MET A 283 -7.67 -6.83 5.61
CA MET A 283 -6.48 -7.67 5.52
C MET A 283 -6.58 -8.64 4.34
N LYS A 284 -5.44 -8.91 3.71
CA LYS A 284 -5.25 -9.97 2.71
C LYS A 284 -3.94 -10.69 2.99
N ILE A 285 -3.92 -12.01 2.80
CA ILE A 285 -2.71 -12.83 2.81
C ILE A 285 -2.67 -13.55 1.47
N THR A 286 -1.57 -13.39 0.75
CA THR A 286 -1.38 -13.96 -0.58
C THR A 286 -0.04 -14.67 -0.66
N SER A 287 -0.04 -15.84 -1.29
CA SER A 287 1.14 -16.60 -1.68
C SER A 287 1.10 -16.85 -3.17
N ILE A 288 2.17 -16.51 -3.86
CA ILE A 288 2.38 -16.78 -5.27
C ILE A 288 3.47 -17.84 -5.39
N PHE A 289 3.18 -18.93 -6.06
CA PHE A 289 4.10 -20.04 -6.33
C PHE A 289 4.40 -20.11 -7.81
N LEU A 290 5.69 -20.18 -8.16
CA LEU A 290 6.16 -20.41 -9.51
C LEU A 290 6.81 -21.80 -9.60
N THR A 291 6.60 -22.47 -10.72
CA THR A 291 7.21 -23.78 -11.02
C THR A 291 7.98 -23.70 -12.34
N PRO A 292 8.85 -24.67 -12.65
CA PRO A 292 9.51 -24.73 -13.96
C PRO A 292 8.55 -24.70 -15.15
N GLU A 293 7.35 -25.27 -15.00
CA GLU A 293 6.28 -25.25 -16.02
C GLU A 293 5.61 -23.87 -16.15
N HIS A 294 5.58 -23.11 -15.05
CA HIS A 294 4.97 -21.78 -14.94
C HIS A 294 5.95 -20.77 -14.29
N PRO A 295 7.03 -20.39 -15.00
CA PRO A 295 8.17 -19.69 -14.39
C PRO A 295 7.99 -18.17 -14.26
N VAL A 296 6.84 -17.62 -14.68
CA VAL A 296 6.54 -16.18 -14.69
C VAL A 296 5.12 -15.93 -14.21
N PHE A 297 4.94 -14.90 -13.38
CA PHE A 297 3.62 -14.43 -12.94
C PHE A 297 3.48 -12.91 -13.10
N PRO A 298 2.34 -12.40 -13.61
CA PRO A 298 1.32 -13.17 -14.31
C PRO A 298 1.87 -13.77 -15.63
N PRO A 299 1.25 -14.85 -16.15
CA PRO A 299 1.63 -15.45 -17.43
C PRO A 299 1.70 -14.41 -18.58
N SER A 300 2.62 -14.61 -19.53
CA SER A 300 2.96 -13.64 -20.59
C SER A 300 1.83 -13.35 -21.58
N ASP A 301 0.90 -14.29 -21.75
CA ASP A 301 -0.32 -14.15 -22.56
C ASP A 301 -1.38 -13.25 -21.90
N ARG A 302 -1.22 -12.94 -20.61
CA ARG A 302 -2.09 -12.02 -19.84
C ARG A 302 -1.50 -10.60 -19.74
N ALA A 303 -0.62 -10.21 -20.65
CA ALA A 303 -0.24 -8.81 -20.78
C ALA A 303 -1.52 -7.97 -21.00
N PRO A 304 -1.79 -6.95 -20.17
CA PRO A 304 -3.14 -6.36 -20.06
C PRO A 304 -3.65 -5.83 -21.40
N PHE A 305 -2.77 -5.28 -22.23
CA PHE A 305 -3.04 -4.85 -23.60
C PHE A 305 -1.72 -4.84 -24.38
N PRO A 306 -1.72 -4.91 -25.72
CA PRO A 306 -0.53 -4.64 -26.53
C PRO A 306 0.02 -3.24 -26.18
N GLY A 307 1.16 -3.19 -25.49
CA GLY A 307 1.86 -1.96 -25.12
C GLY A 307 1.35 -1.20 -23.87
N GLY A 308 0.46 -1.76 -23.05
CA GLY A 308 -0.14 -1.08 -21.89
C GLY A 308 0.31 -1.61 -20.51
N VAL A 309 0.65 -0.69 -19.60
CA VAL A 309 0.85 -0.98 -18.16
C VAL A 309 -0.51 -0.92 -17.45
N ASP A 310 -0.82 -1.93 -16.65
CA ASP A 310 -2.08 -2.04 -15.90
C ASP A 310 -1.93 -1.45 -14.49
N TRP A 311 -2.26 -0.16 -14.41
CA TRP A 311 -2.26 0.63 -13.19
C TRP A 311 -3.54 0.43 -12.39
N ARG A 312 -3.40 0.11 -11.11
CA ARG A 312 -4.52 -0.25 -10.21
C ARG A 312 -4.47 0.51 -8.89
N CYS A 313 -5.62 0.64 -8.26
CA CYS A 313 -5.75 1.09 -6.87
C CYS A 313 -6.45 -0.01 -6.06
N SER A 314 -6.20 -0.06 -4.74
CA SER A 314 -6.80 -1.05 -3.86
C SER A 314 -8.26 -0.69 -3.54
N GLY A 315 -9.18 -1.62 -3.78
CA GLY A 315 -10.61 -1.47 -3.48
C GLY A 315 -11.33 -0.38 -4.29
N ARG A 316 -12.55 -0.04 -3.86
CA ARG A 316 -13.42 1.00 -4.43
C ARG A 316 -13.68 2.10 -3.40
N ARG A 317 -14.52 3.07 -3.79
CA ARG A 317 -14.92 4.17 -2.89
C ARG A 317 -15.70 3.72 -1.67
N ASN A 318 -16.30 2.54 -1.73
CA ASN A 318 -17.07 1.93 -0.64
C ASN A 318 -16.18 1.58 0.55
N GLU A 319 -15.00 1.02 0.27
CA GLU A 319 -14.04 0.55 1.27
C GLU A 319 -13.28 1.69 1.94
N ARG A 320 -13.24 2.87 1.29
CA ARG A 320 -12.59 4.08 1.82
C ARG A 320 -11.11 3.88 2.16
N ILE A 321 -10.39 3.03 1.42
CA ILE A 321 -8.98 2.71 1.68
C ILE A 321 -8.09 3.92 1.42
N VAL A 322 -7.45 4.48 2.46
CA VAL A 322 -6.54 5.64 2.36
C VAL A 322 -5.09 5.27 2.07
N ALA A 323 -4.63 4.14 2.60
CA ALA A 323 -3.27 3.66 2.44
C ALA A 323 -3.25 2.14 2.38
N THR A 324 -2.23 1.60 1.72
CA THR A 324 -1.97 0.16 1.64
C THR A 324 -0.57 -0.12 2.14
N GLY A 325 -0.46 -1.05 3.08
CA GLY A 325 0.79 -1.61 3.59
C GLY A 325 0.99 -3.04 3.09
N ILE A 326 2.20 -3.39 2.68
CA ILE A 326 2.61 -4.73 2.22
C ILE A 326 3.81 -5.18 3.04
N TYR A 327 3.77 -6.42 3.53
CA TYR A 327 4.89 -7.09 4.19
C TYR A 327 5.23 -8.38 3.46
N ILE A 328 6.45 -8.51 2.95
CA ILE A 328 6.92 -9.72 2.26
C ILE A 328 7.65 -10.59 3.28
N TYR A 329 6.95 -11.56 3.86
CA TYR A 329 7.49 -12.39 4.93
C TYR A 329 8.25 -13.62 4.44
N SER A 330 8.15 -13.96 3.15
CA SER A 330 8.92 -15.07 2.57
C SER A 330 9.05 -14.93 1.06
N GLN A 331 10.26 -15.04 0.54
CA GLN A 331 10.59 -14.98 -0.87
C GLN A 331 11.70 -15.99 -1.18
N GLN A 332 11.57 -16.77 -2.26
CA GLN A 332 12.58 -17.76 -2.61
C GLN A 332 12.66 -17.95 -4.13
N ASN A 333 13.88 -18.07 -4.65
CA ASN A 333 14.18 -18.36 -6.06
C ASN A 333 13.48 -17.41 -7.05
N LEU A 334 13.43 -16.11 -6.75
CA LEU A 334 12.86 -15.10 -7.63
C LEU A 334 13.94 -14.10 -8.04
N THR A 335 13.85 -13.58 -9.27
CA THR A 335 14.62 -12.40 -9.67
C THR A 335 14.15 -11.18 -8.88
N GLU A 336 15.05 -10.22 -8.65
CA GLU A 336 14.67 -8.96 -8.03
C GLU A 336 13.54 -8.29 -8.84
N THR A 337 12.49 -7.85 -8.13
CA THR A 337 11.29 -7.27 -8.75
C THR A 337 10.92 -5.98 -8.05
N SER A 338 10.68 -4.93 -8.83
CA SER A 338 10.19 -3.66 -8.32
C SER A 338 8.67 -3.55 -8.44
N LEU A 339 8.05 -2.85 -7.48
CA LEU A 339 6.67 -2.40 -7.51
C LEU A 339 6.64 -0.94 -8.00
N PRO A 340 6.27 -0.69 -9.26
CA PRO A 340 6.17 0.65 -9.78
C PRO A 340 4.90 1.35 -9.32
N PHE A 341 5.00 2.66 -9.15
CA PHE A 341 3.90 3.55 -8.78
C PHE A 341 3.67 4.62 -9.85
N ALA A 342 2.42 5.00 -10.03
CA ALA A 342 1.99 6.10 -10.87
C ALA A 342 0.87 6.90 -10.22
N ARG A 343 0.71 8.14 -10.68
CA ARG A 343 -0.46 8.97 -10.42
C ARG A 343 -1.26 9.12 -11.71
N HIS A 344 -2.54 9.43 -11.59
CA HIS A 344 -3.33 9.76 -12.76
C HIS A 344 -3.25 11.24 -13.10
N VAL A 345 -3.06 11.53 -14.39
CA VAL A 345 -3.00 12.86 -14.96
C VAL A 345 -4.06 12.93 -16.06
N PHE A 346 -4.87 13.99 -16.15
CA PHE A 346 -5.77 14.13 -17.31
C PHE A 346 -4.98 14.79 -18.43
N PRO A 347 -4.72 14.08 -19.54
CA PRO A 347 -4.14 14.72 -20.70
C PRO A 347 -5.21 15.57 -21.40
N ARG A 348 -4.82 16.73 -21.95
CA ARG A 348 -5.62 17.42 -22.98
C ARG A 348 -5.78 16.54 -24.23
N ASN A 349 -4.80 15.68 -24.50
CA ASN A 349 -4.72 14.79 -25.64
C ASN A 349 -4.58 13.32 -25.22
N ASN A 350 -5.70 12.67 -24.86
CA ASN A 350 -6.06 11.23 -24.94
C ASN A 350 -5.04 10.05 -24.88
N TYR A 351 -3.73 10.22 -24.70
CA TYR A 351 -2.77 9.15 -24.99
C TYR A 351 -2.12 8.51 -23.77
N ARG A 352 -1.99 9.19 -22.62
CA ARG A 352 -1.49 8.55 -21.37
C ARG A 352 -2.15 9.14 -20.11
N PRO A 353 -3.10 8.43 -19.48
CA PRO A 353 -3.76 8.92 -18.26
C PRO A 353 -2.93 8.77 -16.98
N PHE A 354 -1.71 8.22 -17.06
CA PHE A 354 -0.88 7.95 -15.87
C PHE A 354 0.55 8.45 -16.06
N GLN A 355 1.11 9.04 -15.00
CA GLN A 355 2.51 9.44 -14.89
C GLN A 355 3.20 8.58 -13.84
N LYS A 356 4.27 7.87 -14.20
CA LYS A 356 5.09 7.10 -13.28
C LYS A 356 5.76 8.06 -12.28
N ILE A 357 5.67 7.77 -11.00
CA ILE A 357 6.21 8.61 -9.91
C ILE A 357 7.38 7.98 -9.19
N GLY A 358 7.60 6.67 -9.33
CA GLY A 358 8.69 5.96 -8.69
C GLY A 358 8.46 4.46 -8.72
N GLU A 359 9.35 3.71 -8.10
CA GLU A 359 9.20 2.28 -7.83
C GLU A 359 10.00 1.90 -6.59
N THR A 360 9.67 0.77 -5.99
CA THR A 360 10.40 0.23 -4.84
C THR A 360 10.64 -1.26 -5.02
N VAL A 361 11.79 -1.76 -4.57
CA VAL A 361 12.11 -3.18 -4.67
C VAL A 361 11.32 -3.99 -3.64
N LEU A 362 10.71 -5.09 -4.09
CA LEU A 362 10.03 -6.08 -3.26
C LEU A 362 11.07 -7.07 -2.69
N LYS A 363 11.56 -6.78 -1.48
CA LYS A 363 12.51 -7.64 -0.74
C LYS A 363 11.82 -8.37 0.41
N GLN A 364 12.31 -9.56 0.75
CA GLN A 364 11.88 -10.26 1.96
C GLN A 364 12.17 -9.40 3.20
N ASN A 365 11.37 -9.56 4.25
CA ASN A 365 11.45 -8.84 5.53
C ASN A 365 11.24 -7.32 5.41
N ARG A 366 10.75 -6.83 4.26
CA ARG A 366 10.50 -5.40 4.04
C ARG A 366 9.02 -5.04 4.21
N LEU A 367 8.78 -3.97 4.97
CA LEU A 367 7.49 -3.29 5.07
C LEU A 367 7.44 -2.12 4.07
N ILE A 368 6.35 -2.02 3.32
CA ILE A 368 6.14 -0.95 2.34
C ILE A 368 4.75 -0.37 2.58
N VAL A 369 4.64 0.94 2.80
CA VAL A 369 3.35 1.64 2.90
C VAL A 369 3.29 2.78 1.89
N TYR A 370 2.17 2.90 1.20
CA TYR A 370 1.93 3.97 0.23
C TYR A 370 0.47 4.41 0.27
N PRO A 371 0.17 5.68 -0.06
CA PRO A 371 -1.20 6.15 -0.15
C PRO A 371 -1.91 5.47 -1.32
N ASN A 372 -3.18 5.15 -1.16
CA ASN A 372 -3.98 4.46 -2.20
C ASN A 372 -4.25 5.35 -3.44
N ALA A 373 -3.88 6.63 -3.38
CA ALA A 373 -3.83 7.54 -4.53
C ALA A 373 -2.68 7.20 -5.51
N HIS A 374 -1.63 6.53 -5.03
CA HIS A 374 -0.57 5.98 -5.88
C HIS A 374 -1.05 4.66 -6.47
N PHE A 375 -1.33 4.69 -7.77
CA PHE A 375 -1.65 3.50 -8.53
C PHE A 375 -0.40 2.65 -8.64
N HIS A 376 -0.54 1.33 -8.49
CA HIS A 376 0.56 0.39 -8.63
C HIS A 376 0.20 -0.68 -9.66
N THR A 377 1.19 -1.45 -10.10
CA THR A 377 0.94 -2.63 -10.93
C THR A 377 0.87 -3.88 -10.07
N GLN A 378 0.43 -4.99 -10.66
CA GLN A 378 0.74 -6.29 -10.10
C GLN A 378 2.24 -6.57 -10.17
N PRO A 379 2.83 -7.19 -9.13
CA PRO A 379 4.20 -7.68 -9.19
C PRO A 379 4.38 -8.62 -10.39
N ARG A 380 5.50 -8.45 -11.10
CA ARG A 380 5.91 -9.32 -12.20
C ARG A 380 7.04 -10.21 -11.74
N LEU A 381 6.71 -11.41 -11.29
CA LEU A 381 7.66 -12.36 -10.71
C LEU A 381 8.20 -13.28 -11.80
N ARG A 382 9.46 -13.68 -11.65
CA ARG A 382 10.15 -14.65 -12.50
C ARG A 382 11.11 -15.48 -11.65
N LEU A 383 11.23 -16.76 -11.96
CA LEU A 383 12.22 -17.64 -11.32
C LEU A 383 13.66 -17.17 -11.61
N LYS A 384 14.53 -17.17 -10.59
CA LYS A 384 15.97 -16.91 -10.76
C LYS A 384 16.64 -18.12 -11.43
N ASP A 385 16.43 -19.31 -10.88
CA ASP A 385 16.75 -20.61 -11.49
C ASP A 385 15.46 -21.25 -12.03
N PRO A 386 15.29 -21.35 -13.38
CA PRO A 386 14.10 -21.93 -14.00
C PRO A 386 13.90 -23.43 -13.73
N SER A 387 14.92 -24.14 -13.24
CA SER A 387 14.83 -25.58 -12.94
C SER A 387 14.23 -25.89 -11.57
N LEU A 388 14.17 -24.89 -10.69
CA LEU A 388 13.67 -24.99 -9.33
C LEU A 388 12.37 -24.19 -9.17
N SER A 389 11.48 -24.63 -8.27
CA SER A 389 10.32 -23.84 -7.90
C SER A 389 10.72 -22.60 -7.06
N GLY A 390 9.83 -21.62 -6.98
CA GLY A 390 10.02 -20.40 -6.20
C GLY A 390 8.71 -19.84 -5.69
N HIS A 391 8.77 -18.89 -4.76
CA HIS A 391 7.57 -18.27 -4.20
C HIS A 391 7.78 -16.86 -3.70
N GLN A 392 6.69 -16.12 -3.59
CA GLN A 392 6.59 -14.89 -2.82
C GLN A 392 5.33 -14.94 -1.96
N LYS A 393 5.46 -14.70 -0.67
CA LYS A 393 4.35 -14.67 0.28
C LYS A 393 4.34 -13.35 1.01
N PHE A 394 3.17 -12.73 1.07
CA PHE A 394 3.03 -11.40 1.63
C PHE A 394 1.67 -11.21 2.33
N ILE A 395 1.69 -10.31 3.31
CA ILE A 395 0.51 -9.81 4.01
C ILE A 395 0.25 -8.39 3.51
N THR A 396 -1.00 -8.06 3.29
CA THR A 396 -1.43 -6.72 2.90
C THR A 396 -2.46 -6.20 3.89
N PHE A 397 -2.23 -4.99 4.38
CA PHE A 397 -3.18 -4.23 5.18
C PHE A 397 -3.63 -3.01 4.41
N HIS A 398 -4.94 -2.85 4.27
CA HIS A 398 -5.53 -1.65 3.72
C HIS A 398 -6.14 -0.85 4.87
N LEU A 399 -5.58 0.31 5.14
CA LEU A 399 -6.10 1.25 6.13
C LEU A 399 -7.29 1.97 5.53
N CYS A 400 -8.47 1.81 6.12
CA CYS A 400 -9.65 2.57 5.76
C CYS A 400 -9.63 3.95 6.43
N ASP A 401 -10.27 4.93 5.79
CA ASP A 401 -10.42 6.30 6.29
C ASP A 401 -10.94 6.32 7.73
N PRO A 402 -10.10 6.68 8.72
CA PRO A 402 -10.49 6.74 10.12
C PRO A 402 -11.48 7.87 10.44
N SER A 403 -11.66 8.86 9.55
CA SER A 403 -12.65 9.93 9.74
C SER A 403 -14.08 9.52 9.38
N HIS A 404 -14.27 8.31 8.82
CA HIS A 404 -15.55 7.87 8.30
C HIS A 404 -16.00 6.55 8.93
N SER A 405 -17.26 6.54 9.39
CA SER A 405 -17.89 5.31 9.87
C SER A 405 -18.36 4.47 8.67
N ILE A 406 -17.83 3.26 8.57
CA ILE A 406 -18.28 2.20 7.65
C ILE A 406 -18.65 0.95 8.45
N PRO A 407 -19.53 0.07 7.94
CA PRO A 407 -19.83 -1.19 8.63
C PRO A 407 -18.57 -2.03 8.78
N THR A 408 -18.37 -2.60 9.97
CA THR A 408 -17.20 -3.42 10.33
C THR A 408 -17.64 -4.81 10.78
N THR A 409 -16.69 -5.72 10.95
CA THR A 409 -16.89 -7.03 11.59
C THR A 409 -17.32 -6.94 13.06
N ARG A 410 -17.32 -5.75 13.70
CA ARG A 410 -18.03 -5.56 14.97
C ARG A 410 -19.54 -5.56 14.77
N THR A 411 -20.02 -4.97 13.68
CA THR A 411 -21.44 -4.71 13.42
C THR A 411 -22.11 -5.76 12.54
N VAL A 412 -21.32 -6.62 11.88
CA VAL A 412 -21.76 -7.71 11.01
C VAL A 412 -21.19 -9.00 11.58
N ALA A 413 -22.02 -10.01 11.79
CA ALA A 413 -21.59 -11.32 12.24
C ALA A 413 -20.88 -12.11 11.12
N PRO A 414 -20.02 -13.09 11.45
CA PRO A 414 -19.39 -13.95 10.45
C PRO A 414 -20.45 -14.62 9.55
N GLN A 415 -20.22 -14.58 8.24
CA GLN A 415 -21.17 -15.08 7.22
C GLN A 415 -20.84 -16.51 6.74
N GLN A 416 -19.83 -17.15 7.34
CA GLN A 416 -19.30 -18.45 6.94
C GLN A 416 -20.21 -19.62 7.37
N PRO A 417 -20.27 -20.73 6.61
CA PRO A 417 -21.09 -21.89 6.96
C PRO A 417 -20.72 -22.54 8.29
N HIS A 418 -19.43 -22.61 8.62
CA HIS A 418 -19.00 -23.20 9.90
C HIS A 418 -19.49 -22.35 11.08
N HIS A 419 -19.42 -21.02 11.00
CA HIS A 419 -19.93 -20.15 12.06
C HIS A 419 -21.43 -20.37 12.28
N ARG A 420 -22.20 -20.52 11.19
CA ARG A 420 -23.62 -20.86 11.30
C ARG A 420 -23.83 -22.20 12.03
N ALA A 421 -23.04 -23.22 11.69
CA ALA A 421 -23.09 -24.52 12.35
C ALA A 421 -22.74 -24.43 13.85
N ASP A 422 -21.68 -23.69 14.20
CA ASP A 422 -21.25 -23.47 15.59
C ASP A 422 -22.37 -22.79 16.41
N VAL A 423 -23.06 -21.81 15.83
CA VAL A 423 -24.20 -21.13 16.46
C VAL A 423 -25.39 -22.10 16.64
N GLU A 424 -25.69 -22.93 15.65
CA GLU A 424 -26.76 -23.94 15.74
C GLU A 424 -26.47 -24.98 16.81
N GLU A 425 -25.23 -25.48 16.86
CA GLU A 425 -24.77 -26.43 17.86
C GLU A 425 -24.87 -25.84 19.26
N ALA A 426 -24.36 -24.61 19.47
CA ALA A 426 -24.45 -23.93 20.76
C ALA A 426 -25.90 -23.70 21.22
N LEU A 427 -26.81 -23.35 20.30
CA LEU A 427 -28.24 -23.21 20.61
C LEU A 427 -28.87 -24.56 20.99
N LYS A 428 -28.47 -25.63 20.30
CA LYS A 428 -28.97 -27.00 20.54
C LYS A 428 -28.47 -27.58 21.86
N GLU A 429 -27.24 -27.28 22.27
CA GLU A 429 -26.70 -27.70 23.55
C GLU A 429 -27.24 -26.89 24.73
N GLY A 430 -27.65 -25.65 24.47
CA GLY A 430 -28.22 -24.75 25.47
C GLY A 430 -29.68 -25.03 25.82
N ILE A 431 -30.28 -24.11 26.60
CA ILE A 431 -31.70 -24.17 27.02
C ILE A 431 -32.64 -24.23 25.80
N TRP A 432 -32.26 -23.60 24.68
CA TRP A 432 -33.06 -23.52 23.46
C TRP A 432 -33.23 -24.88 22.78
N GLY A 433 -32.28 -25.81 22.92
CA GLY A 433 -32.42 -27.18 22.39
C GLY A 433 -33.47 -28.03 23.10
N THR A 434 -34.02 -27.56 24.23
CA THR A 434 -35.12 -28.23 24.94
C THR A 434 -36.50 -27.88 24.36
N LEU A 435 -36.57 -26.91 23.45
CA LEU A 435 -37.82 -26.49 22.81
C LEU A 435 -38.35 -27.56 21.83
N PRO A 436 -39.68 -27.58 21.57
CA PRO A 436 -40.24 -28.37 20.48
C PRO A 436 -39.54 -28.08 19.15
N VAL A 437 -39.35 -29.11 18.32
CA VAL A 437 -38.55 -29.03 17.10
C VAL A 437 -39.05 -27.92 16.15
N GLU A 438 -40.36 -27.71 16.08
CA GLU A 438 -40.98 -26.70 15.22
C GLU A 438 -40.62 -25.27 15.67
N ILE A 439 -40.51 -25.04 16.98
CA ILE A 439 -40.10 -23.74 17.53
C ILE A 439 -38.60 -23.53 17.35
N PHE A 440 -37.80 -24.58 17.55
CA PHE A 440 -36.37 -24.52 17.33
C PHE A 440 -36.05 -24.22 15.85
N GLU A 441 -36.69 -24.92 14.91
CA GLU A 441 -36.57 -24.65 13.47
C GLU A 441 -37.03 -23.23 13.10
N LEU A 442 -38.09 -22.73 13.75
CA LEU A 442 -38.54 -21.35 13.55
C LEU A 442 -37.48 -20.35 14.01
N ILE A 443 -36.81 -20.57 15.15
CA ILE A 443 -35.72 -19.72 15.63
C ILE A 443 -34.56 -19.75 14.62
N LEU A 444 -34.17 -20.94 14.16
CA LEU A 444 -33.09 -21.08 13.17
C LEU A 444 -33.41 -20.38 11.85
N SER A 445 -34.68 -20.34 11.45
CA SER A 445 -35.12 -19.62 10.24
C SER A 445 -34.97 -18.09 10.31
N HIS A 446 -34.89 -17.53 11.53
CA HIS A 446 -34.67 -16.09 11.74
C HIS A 446 -33.18 -15.71 11.85
N LEU A 447 -32.28 -16.69 11.93
CA LEU A 447 -30.84 -16.42 11.92
C LEU A 447 -30.39 -16.08 10.49
N PRO A 448 -29.39 -15.18 10.33
CA PRO A 448 -28.84 -14.85 9.02
C PRO A 448 -28.42 -16.10 8.24
N GLU A 449 -28.74 -16.15 6.95
CA GLU A 449 -28.33 -17.25 6.08
C GLU A 449 -26.81 -17.25 5.91
N ALA A 450 -26.18 -18.42 6.03
CA ALA A 450 -24.77 -18.55 5.73
C ALA A 450 -24.53 -18.44 4.22
N ILE A 451 -23.44 -17.77 3.83
CA ILE A 451 -23.01 -17.76 2.45
C ILE A 451 -22.12 -18.98 2.21
N SER A 452 -22.60 -19.91 1.37
CA SER A 452 -21.83 -21.10 1.00
C SER A 452 -20.50 -20.73 0.34
N VAL A 453 -19.50 -21.62 0.45
CA VAL A 453 -18.17 -21.41 -0.16
C VAL A 453 -18.29 -21.13 -1.66
N LYS A 454 -19.12 -21.91 -2.37
CA LYS A 454 -19.38 -21.71 -3.80
C LYS A 454 -19.94 -20.31 -4.12
N LYS A 455 -20.91 -19.84 -3.33
CA LYS A 455 -21.51 -18.51 -3.53
C LYS A 455 -20.51 -17.39 -3.20
N ALA A 456 -19.68 -17.59 -2.18
CA ALA A 456 -18.61 -16.66 -1.85
C ALA A 456 -17.51 -16.62 -2.93
N GLU A 457 -17.20 -17.75 -3.58
CA GLU A 457 -16.31 -17.82 -4.75
C GLU A 457 -16.89 -17.03 -5.93
N GLU A 458 -18.20 -17.19 -6.23
CA GLU A 458 -18.88 -16.38 -7.25
C GLU A 458 -18.78 -14.87 -6.97
N TYR A 459 -18.97 -14.45 -5.71
CA TYR A 459 -18.76 -13.06 -5.31
C TYR A 459 -17.30 -12.62 -5.47
N LYS A 460 -16.35 -13.45 -5.05
CA LYS A 460 -14.92 -13.20 -5.21
C LYS A 460 -14.59 -12.97 -6.69
N SER A 461 -15.04 -13.82 -7.62
CA SER A 461 -14.75 -13.65 -9.05
C SER A 461 -15.41 -12.40 -9.65
N VAL A 462 -16.59 -11.98 -9.14
CA VAL A 462 -17.21 -10.71 -9.55
C VAL A 462 -16.42 -9.51 -9.03
N MET A 463 -16.03 -9.53 -7.75
CA MET A 463 -15.26 -8.45 -7.11
C MET A 463 -13.80 -8.43 -7.55
N PHE A 464 -13.23 -9.56 -7.96
CA PHE A 464 -11.90 -9.61 -8.53
C PHE A 464 -11.89 -8.75 -9.79
N ARG A 465 -12.83 -8.95 -10.72
CA ARG A 465 -13.03 -8.05 -11.88
C ARG A 465 -13.22 -6.57 -11.50
N TRP A 466 -13.49 -6.25 -10.23
CA TRP A 466 -13.56 -4.89 -9.71
C TRP A 466 -12.25 -4.36 -9.14
N GLU A 467 -11.40 -5.21 -8.56
CA GLU A 467 -9.98 -4.89 -8.30
C GLU A 467 -9.25 -4.56 -9.61
N TRP A 468 -9.62 -5.26 -10.69
CA TRP A 468 -9.15 -5.03 -12.06
C TRP A 468 -10.00 -3.99 -12.78
N TYR A 469 -10.16 -2.80 -12.21
CA TYR A 469 -10.87 -1.72 -12.90
C TYR A 469 -10.14 -1.35 -14.20
N GLU A 470 -10.49 -2.03 -15.28
CA GLU A 470 -10.16 -1.63 -16.62
C GLU A 470 -10.76 -0.23 -16.81
N PHE A 471 -9.94 0.73 -17.21
CA PHE A 471 -10.41 1.90 -17.95
C PHE A 471 -10.99 1.44 -19.30
N LYS A 472 -12.03 0.60 -19.29
CA LYS A 472 -12.86 0.40 -20.46
C LYS A 472 -13.63 1.70 -20.63
N ARG A 473 -13.18 2.48 -21.61
CA ARG A 473 -13.98 3.53 -22.24
C ARG A 473 -15.38 2.96 -22.50
N GLU A 474 -16.40 3.60 -21.95
CA GLU A 474 -17.75 3.55 -22.53
C GLU A 474 -17.74 4.15 -23.93
#